data_AF-A0A933AZS0-F1
#
_entry.id   AF-A0A933AZS0-F1
#
_cell.length_a   1.000
_cell.length_b   1.000
_cell.length_c   1.000
_cell.angle_alpha   90.00
_cell.angle_beta   90.00
_cell.angle_gamma   90.00
#
_symmetry.space_group_name_H-M   'P 1'
#
loop_
_entity.id
_entity.type
_entity.pdbx_description
1 polymer ?
#
loop_
_entity_poly.entity_id
_entity_poly.type
_entity_poly.pdbx_seq_one_letter_code
_entity_poly.pdbx_strand_id
1 'polypeptide(L)'
;MIRSYLYNPDGTIECGLSTERFRQALASEQSLLWVDIQGPEDDEIELLLELFELHPLTVEDCIMPNVRPKLEDFERYLFVVLQGMRRLEGRLRAVELDVCLGKNFLITVRSEPIKSIDDDCARVEKKSPIFKRGADFLFYAITDSLIDSYFPILDEVEARVDEMETRLLSDSTQETVRALLGVYNELMMLRRTLAPHREILSRLNRGDLPFIKPGNAIYFRDIYDHLLRMSDLVDSCREVTTMSLEAYATIVSNRLNEIMKTM
;
A
#
# COMPACT_ATOMS: atom_id res chain seq x y z
N MET A 1 -18.19 -8.19 -1.80
CA MET A 1 -18.83 -7.10 -1.01
C MET A 1 -18.53 -5.77 -1.70
N ILE A 2 -19.57 -5.03 -2.05
CA ILE A 2 -19.46 -3.72 -2.70
C ILE A 2 -19.90 -2.58 -1.78
N ARG A 3 -19.10 -1.52 -1.69
CA ARG A 3 -19.46 -0.24 -1.07
C ARG A 3 -19.38 0.84 -2.13
N SER A 4 -20.25 1.84 -2.04
CA SER A 4 -20.24 2.91 -3.02
C SER A 4 -20.68 4.24 -2.44
N TYR A 5 -20.06 5.30 -2.95
CA TYR A 5 -20.19 6.66 -2.46
C TYR A 5 -20.27 7.63 -3.64
N LEU A 6 -21.38 8.38 -3.75
CA LEU A 6 -21.56 9.39 -4.77
C LEU A 6 -21.56 10.77 -4.14
N TYR A 7 -20.58 11.58 -4.51
CA TYR A 7 -20.51 12.99 -4.18
C TYR A 7 -21.24 13.79 -5.24
N ASN A 8 -22.33 14.42 -4.85
CA ASN A 8 -23.09 15.27 -5.74
C ASN A 8 -22.51 16.70 -5.77
N PRO A 9 -22.79 17.48 -6.84
CA PRO A 9 -22.36 18.87 -6.96
C PRO A 9 -22.90 19.78 -5.85
N ASP A 10 -24.05 19.43 -5.26
CA ASP A 10 -24.65 20.14 -4.12
C ASP A 10 -23.94 19.87 -2.78
N GLY A 11 -22.91 19.01 -2.80
CA GLY A 11 -22.11 18.66 -1.64
C GLY A 11 -22.71 17.57 -0.75
N THR A 12 -23.81 16.94 -1.16
CA THR A 12 -24.37 15.73 -0.52
C THR A 12 -23.57 14.49 -0.91
N ILE A 13 -23.65 13.46 -0.05
CA ILE A 13 -23.03 12.16 -0.27
C ILE A 13 -24.13 11.11 -0.17
N GLU A 14 -24.32 10.34 -1.23
CA GLU A 14 -25.18 9.15 -1.25
C GLU A 14 -24.31 7.90 -1.07
N CYS A 15 -24.77 6.93 -0.28
CA CYS A 15 -24.06 5.68 -0.01
C CYS A 15 -24.91 4.47 -0.43
N GLY A 16 -24.28 3.35 -0.80
CA GLY A 16 -24.99 2.09 -1.08
C GLY A 16 -25.86 2.18 -2.34
N LEU A 17 -25.27 2.68 -3.42
CA LEU A 17 -25.93 3.01 -4.67
C LEU A 17 -26.28 1.75 -5.47
N SER A 18 -27.34 1.82 -6.26
CA SER A 18 -27.68 0.81 -7.26
C SER A 18 -26.85 0.99 -8.55
N THR A 19 -26.75 -0.08 -9.34
CA THR A 19 -26.06 -0.06 -10.65
C THR A 19 -26.60 1.00 -11.60
N GLU A 20 -27.91 1.27 -11.56
CA GLU A 20 -28.51 2.34 -12.37
C GLU A 20 -28.04 3.73 -11.93
N ARG A 21 -27.83 3.93 -10.61
CA ARG A 21 -27.31 5.19 -10.08
C ARG A 21 -25.84 5.39 -10.47
N PHE A 22 -25.06 4.31 -10.63
CA PHE A 22 -23.71 4.40 -11.18
C PHE A 22 -23.69 4.96 -12.61
N ARG A 23 -24.57 4.49 -13.51
CA ARG A 23 -24.67 5.04 -14.88
C ARG A 23 -24.92 6.55 -14.88
N GLN A 24 -25.85 6.99 -14.03
CA GLN A 24 -26.19 8.41 -13.91
C GLN A 24 -25.02 9.24 -13.36
N ALA A 25 -24.29 8.71 -12.38
CA ALA A 25 -23.10 9.36 -11.84
C ALA A 25 -21.99 9.49 -12.90
N LEU A 26 -21.72 8.41 -13.64
CA LEU A 26 -20.71 8.40 -14.71
C LEU A 26 -21.05 9.40 -15.82
N ALA A 27 -22.34 9.59 -16.14
CA ALA A 27 -22.79 10.60 -17.10
C ALA A 27 -22.65 12.06 -16.61
N SER A 28 -22.48 12.28 -15.29
CA SER A 28 -22.38 13.61 -14.69
C SER A 28 -20.92 13.98 -14.38
N GLU A 29 -20.36 14.90 -15.16
CA GLU A 29 -18.97 15.36 -15.00
C GLU A 29 -18.71 16.12 -13.69
N GLN A 30 -19.76 16.55 -12.99
CA GLN A 30 -19.65 17.32 -11.75
C GLN A 30 -19.78 16.44 -10.49
N SER A 31 -20.15 15.18 -10.66
CA SER A 31 -20.21 14.22 -9.55
C SER A 31 -18.90 13.47 -9.38
N LEU A 32 -18.69 12.85 -8.22
CA LEU A 32 -17.60 11.91 -8.01
C LEU A 32 -18.16 10.60 -7.48
N LEU A 33 -17.94 9.50 -8.20
CA LEU A 33 -18.32 8.17 -7.78
C LEU A 33 -17.09 7.39 -7.27
N TRP A 34 -17.13 6.95 -6.02
CA TRP A 34 -16.20 5.94 -5.51
C TRP A 34 -16.92 4.61 -5.34
N VAL A 35 -16.36 3.55 -5.91
CA VAL A 35 -16.80 2.17 -5.69
C VAL A 35 -15.66 1.36 -5.11
N ASP A 36 -15.87 0.74 -3.95
CA ASP A 36 -14.94 -0.17 -3.32
C ASP A 36 -15.48 -1.60 -3.38
N ILE A 37 -14.73 -2.50 -4.00
CA ILE A 37 -15.10 -3.89 -4.23
C ILE A 37 -14.09 -4.77 -3.47
N GLN A 38 -14.60 -5.48 -2.46
CA GLN A 38 -13.84 -6.48 -1.73
C GLN A 38 -14.27 -7.88 -2.17
N GLY A 39 -13.32 -8.65 -2.72
CA GLY A 39 -13.54 -10.01 -3.22
C GLY A 39 -14.60 -10.02 -4.33
N PRO A 40 -14.26 -9.58 -5.56
CA PRO A 40 -15.21 -9.50 -6.66
C PRO A 40 -15.78 -10.88 -7.02
N GLU A 41 -17.11 -10.97 -7.16
CA GLU A 41 -17.83 -12.13 -7.69
C GLU A 41 -18.33 -11.81 -9.12
N ASP A 42 -19.03 -12.77 -9.76
CA ASP A 42 -19.45 -12.67 -11.17
C ASP A 42 -20.19 -11.36 -11.50
N ASP A 43 -21.09 -10.91 -10.62
CA ASP A 43 -21.85 -9.67 -10.80
C ASP A 43 -20.95 -8.42 -10.76
N GLU A 44 -19.94 -8.39 -9.87
CA GLU A 44 -18.98 -7.27 -9.82
C GLU A 44 -17.98 -7.32 -10.99
N ILE A 45 -17.64 -8.51 -11.49
CA ILE A 45 -16.80 -8.68 -12.66
C ILE A 45 -17.52 -8.15 -13.90
N GLU A 46 -18.79 -8.51 -14.09
CA GLU A 46 -19.63 -7.99 -15.17
C GLU A 46 -19.78 -6.46 -15.06
N LEU A 47 -19.95 -5.93 -13.85
CA LEU A 47 -19.98 -4.50 -13.59
C LEU A 47 -18.70 -3.79 -14.07
N LEU A 48 -17.53 -4.35 -13.76
CA LEU A 48 -16.24 -3.79 -14.15
C LEU A 48 -16.05 -3.82 -15.68
N LEU A 49 -16.44 -4.91 -16.33
CA LEU A 49 -16.31 -5.09 -17.78
C LEU A 49 -17.30 -4.24 -18.57
N GLU A 50 -18.58 -4.23 -18.19
CA GLU A 50 -19.64 -3.67 -19.04
C GLU A 50 -19.98 -2.23 -18.68
N LEU A 51 -20.08 -1.90 -17.38
CA LEU A 51 -20.48 -0.56 -16.96
C LEU A 51 -19.30 0.42 -16.97
N PHE A 52 -18.19 0.02 -16.36
CA PHE A 52 -17.01 0.86 -16.29
C PHE A 52 -16.14 0.73 -17.55
N GLU A 53 -16.44 -0.24 -18.41
CA GLU A 53 -15.73 -0.55 -19.66
C GLU A 53 -14.23 -0.74 -19.40
N LEU A 54 -13.88 -1.42 -18.29
CA LEU A 54 -12.50 -1.75 -18.00
C LEU A 54 -12.01 -2.82 -18.99
N HIS A 55 -10.74 -2.70 -19.38
CA HIS A 55 -10.13 -3.68 -20.27
C HIS A 55 -10.12 -5.07 -19.61
N PRO A 56 -10.35 -6.17 -20.35
CA PRO A 56 -10.38 -7.51 -19.77
C PRO A 56 -9.12 -7.89 -18.98
N LEU A 57 -7.94 -7.46 -19.43
CA LEU A 57 -6.67 -7.66 -18.69
C LEU A 57 -6.64 -6.92 -17.35
N THR A 58 -7.24 -5.73 -17.26
CA THR A 58 -7.37 -5.00 -15.98
C THR A 58 -8.26 -5.77 -15.02
N VAL A 59 -9.37 -6.31 -15.51
CA VAL A 59 -10.30 -7.09 -14.69
C VAL A 59 -9.68 -8.43 -14.28
N GLU A 60 -8.91 -9.07 -15.17
CA GLU A 60 -8.12 -10.27 -14.86
C GLU A 60 -7.14 -10.01 -13.72
N ASP A 61 -6.38 -8.91 -13.77
CA ASP A 61 -5.46 -8.50 -12.70
C ASP A 61 -6.20 -8.31 -11.36
N CYS A 62 -7.38 -7.68 -11.37
CA CYS A 62 -8.22 -7.48 -10.18
C CYS A 62 -8.70 -8.80 -9.52
N ILE A 63 -8.84 -9.88 -10.30
CA ILE A 63 -9.33 -11.20 -9.83
C ILE A 63 -8.15 -12.13 -9.50
N MET A 64 -7.02 -11.96 -10.19
CA MET A 64 -5.82 -12.78 -10.04
C MET A 64 -4.64 -11.90 -9.59
N PRO A 65 -4.55 -11.58 -8.28
CA PRO A 65 -3.53 -10.68 -7.76
C PRO A 65 -2.12 -11.14 -8.11
N ASN A 66 -1.37 -10.26 -8.77
CA ASN A 66 -0.05 -10.58 -9.31
C ASN A 66 1.04 -9.65 -8.74
N VAL A 67 0.95 -9.34 -7.45
CA VAL A 67 2.00 -8.99 -6.47
C VAL A 67 3.05 -7.93 -6.84
N ARG A 68 2.90 -7.17 -7.92
CA ARG A 68 3.83 -6.08 -8.25
C ARG A 68 3.09 -4.78 -8.52
N PRO A 69 3.36 -3.71 -7.74
CA PRO A 69 2.81 -2.40 -8.02
C PRO A 69 3.17 -1.96 -9.46
N LYS A 70 2.18 -1.40 -10.16
CA LYS A 70 2.33 -0.90 -11.53
C LYS A 70 1.39 0.27 -11.80
N LEU A 71 1.66 1.02 -12.87
CA LEU A 71 0.79 2.07 -13.38
C LEU A 71 0.69 1.96 -14.90
N GLU A 72 -0.53 1.75 -15.38
CA GLU A 72 -0.88 1.64 -16.79
C GLU A 72 -1.87 2.74 -17.16
N ASP A 73 -1.69 3.29 -18.36
CA ASP A 73 -2.50 4.40 -18.87
C ASP A 73 -3.42 3.86 -19.97
N PHE A 74 -4.72 3.88 -19.72
CA PHE A 74 -5.77 3.53 -20.66
C PHE A 74 -6.54 4.78 -21.07
N GLU A 75 -7.19 4.74 -22.23
CA GLU A 75 -7.90 5.91 -22.79
C GLU A 75 -8.95 6.51 -21.83
N ARG A 76 -9.60 5.68 -21.00
CA ARG A 76 -10.70 6.11 -20.10
C ARG A 76 -10.32 6.17 -18.62
N TYR A 77 -9.20 5.57 -18.23
CA TYR A 77 -8.78 5.47 -16.84
C TYR A 77 -7.28 5.21 -16.69
N LEU A 78 -6.72 5.55 -15.54
CA LEU A 78 -5.45 4.99 -15.09
C LEU A 78 -5.72 3.72 -14.30
N PHE A 79 -4.97 2.67 -14.60
CA PHE A 79 -4.91 1.49 -13.75
C PHE A 79 -3.66 1.54 -12.87
N VAL A 80 -3.84 1.47 -11.57
CA VAL A 80 -2.75 1.50 -10.59
C VAL A 80 -2.89 0.32 -9.66
N VAL A 81 -1.86 -0.52 -9.61
CA VAL A 81 -1.74 -1.57 -8.59
C VAL A 81 -0.84 -1.02 -7.49
N LEU A 82 -1.33 -1.00 -6.27
CA LEU A 82 -0.62 -0.58 -5.07
C LEU A 82 -0.53 -1.76 -4.09
N GLN A 83 0.41 -1.69 -3.17
CA GLN A 83 0.50 -2.65 -2.08
C GLN A 83 0.55 -1.95 -0.73
N GLY A 84 -0.28 -2.44 0.20
CA GLY A 84 -0.17 -2.19 1.62
C GLY A 84 0.58 -3.31 2.33
N MET A 85 0.80 -3.13 3.63
CA MET A 85 1.34 -4.16 4.50
C MET A 85 0.41 -4.41 5.68
N ARG A 86 0.33 -5.67 6.11
CA ARG A 86 -0.38 -6.05 7.33
C ARG A 86 0.30 -7.20 8.04
N ARG A 87 0.08 -7.30 9.35
CA ARG A 87 0.39 -8.53 10.10
C ARG A 87 -0.83 -9.44 10.12
N LEU A 88 -0.61 -10.69 9.72
CA LEU A 88 -1.58 -11.78 9.86
C LEU A 88 -0.91 -12.92 10.61
N GLU A 89 -1.49 -13.31 11.76
CA GLU A 89 -0.95 -14.38 12.61
C GLU A 89 0.54 -14.18 12.97
N GLY A 90 0.90 -12.93 13.27
CA GLY A 90 2.28 -12.53 13.61
C GLY A 90 3.24 -12.42 12.43
N ARG A 91 2.83 -12.78 11.21
CA ARG A 91 3.66 -12.68 9.99
C ARG A 91 3.29 -11.46 9.17
N LEU A 92 4.31 -10.76 8.67
CA LEU A 92 4.13 -9.69 7.73
C LEU A 92 3.66 -10.24 6.37
N ARG A 93 2.64 -9.60 5.79
CA ARG A 93 2.10 -9.92 4.46
C ARG A 93 1.80 -8.64 3.70
N ALA A 94 2.10 -8.66 2.40
CA ALA A 94 1.66 -7.64 1.47
C ALA A 94 0.17 -7.86 1.15
N VAL A 95 -0.56 -6.78 0.95
CA VAL A 95 -1.94 -6.79 0.47
C VAL A 95 -2.04 -5.90 -0.76
N GLU A 96 -2.72 -6.38 -1.78
CA GLU A 96 -2.86 -5.70 -3.07
C GLU A 96 -4.13 -4.85 -3.09
N LEU A 97 -3.99 -3.62 -3.60
CA LEU A 97 -5.08 -2.71 -3.88
C LEU A 97 -5.00 -2.28 -5.33
N ASP A 98 -5.98 -2.69 -6.10
CA ASP A 98 -6.13 -2.30 -7.49
C ASP A 98 -7.01 -1.06 -7.58
N VAL A 99 -6.58 -0.08 -8.37
CA VAL A 99 -7.24 1.20 -8.47
C VAL A 99 -7.45 1.58 -9.92
N CYS A 100 -8.71 1.84 -10.29
CA CYS A 100 -9.05 2.43 -11.58
C CYS A 100 -9.51 3.88 -11.37
N LEU A 101 -8.69 4.84 -11.80
CA LEU A 101 -8.98 6.27 -11.72
C LEU A 101 -9.46 6.79 -13.07
N GLY A 102 -10.73 7.17 -13.16
CA GLY A 102 -11.31 7.84 -14.32
C GLY A 102 -11.50 9.34 -14.11
N LYS A 103 -12.21 9.98 -15.06
CA LYS A 103 -12.48 11.44 -15.03
C LYS A 103 -13.24 11.89 -13.78
N ASN A 104 -14.26 11.14 -13.40
CA ASN A 104 -15.18 11.45 -12.31
C ASN A 104 -15.48 10.23 -11.43
N PHE A 105 -14.68 9.18 -11.53
CA PHE A 105 -14.84 7.98 -10.71
C PHE A 105 -13.51 7.45 -10.22
N LEU A 106 -13.57 6.73 -9.11
CA LEU A 106 -12.50 5.89 -8.59
C LEU A 106 -13.08 4.52 -8.26
N ILE A 107 -12.42 3.46 -8.69
CA ILE A 107 -12.75 2.09 -8.28
C ILE A 107 -11.56 1.56 -7.50
N THR A 108 -11.81 1.00 -6.32
CA THR A 108 -10.83 0.21 -5.56
C THR A 108 -11.27 -1.24 -5.55
N VAL A 109 -10.38 -2.16 -5.92
CA VAL A 109 -10.61 -3.61 -5.84
C VAL A 109 -9.55 -4.23 -4.93
N ARG A 110 -9.99 -5.12 -4.04
CA ARG A 110 -9.13 -5.83 -3.09
C ARG A 110 -9.64 -7.24 -2.85
N SER A 111 -8.75 -8.23 -2.87
CA SER A 111 -9.12 -9.62 -2.56
C SER A 111 -9.28 -9.86 -1.05
N GLU A 112 -8.59 -9.09 -0.23
CA GLU A 112 -8.58 -9.22 1.23
C GLU A 112 -8.89 -7.88 1.92
N PRO A 113 -9.29 -7.88 3.20
CA PRO A 113 -9.46 -6.65 3.96
C PRO A 113 -8.15 -5.86 4.09
N ILE A 114 -8.26 -4.57 3.77
CA ILE A 114 -7.22 -3.54 3.92
C ILE A 114 -7.77 -2.44 4.83
N LYS A 115 -7.20 -2.35 6.04
CA LYS A 115 -7.68 -1.46 7.10
C LYS A 115 -7.73 0.01 6.69
N SER A 116 -6.70 0.52 6.01
CA SER A 116 -6.67 1.92 5.57
C SER A 116 -7.86 2.28 4.68
N ILE A 117 -8.27 1.37 3.80
CA ILE A 117 -9.44 1.55 2.93
C ILE A 117 -10.74 1.50 3.71
N ASP A 118 -10.84 0.61 4.70
CA ASP A 118 -12.00 0.59 5.60
C ASP A 118 -12.12 1.87 6.43
N ASP A 119 -10.98 2.42 6.89
CA ASP A 119 -10.92 3.70 7.59
C ASP A 119 -11.29 4.86 6.65
N ASP A 120 -10.88 4.83 5.39
CA ASP A 120 -11.30 5.79 4.35
C ASP A 120 -12.80 5.77 4.10
N CYS A 121 -13.39 4.58 3.92
CA CYS A 121 -14.83 4.42 3.78
C CYS A 121 -15.58 5.02 4.98
N ALA A 122 -15.13 4.73 6.20
CA ALA A 122 -15.72 5.29 7.41
C ALA A 122 -15.57 6.82 7.50
N ARG A 123 -14.47 7.40 6.99
CA ARG A 123 -14.28 8.85 6.90
C ARG A 123 -15.24 9.50 5.91
N VAL A 124 -15.51 8.83 4.79
CA VAL A 124 -16.50 9.28 3.79
C VAL A 124 -17.91 9.30 4.38
N GLU A 125 -18.31 8.25 5.09
CA GLU A 125 -19.63 8.14 5.72
C GLU A 125 -19.85 9.22 6.78
N LYS A 126 -18.78 9.69 7.42
CA LYS A 126 -18.79 10.83 8.36
C LYS A 126 -18.77 12.20 7.68
N LYS A 127 -18.91 12.26 6.34
CA LYS A 127 -18.97 13.47 5.51
C LYS A 127 -17.70 14.34 5.54
N SER A 128 -16.52 13.71 5.56
CA SER A 128 -15.24 14.43 5.46
C SER A 128 -15.16 15.27 4.17
N PRO A 129 -14.78 16.57 4.24
CA PRO A 129 -14.74 17.46 3.08
C PRO A 129 -13.57 17.18 2.12
N ILE A 130 -12.57 16.41 2.57
CA ILE A 130 -11.36 16.02 1.80
C ILE A 130 -11.72 15.50 0.42
N PHE A 131 -12.79 14.71 0.33
CA PHE A 131 -13.18 13.98 -0.87
C PHE A 131 -13.99 14.81 -1.89
N LYS A 132 -14.28 16.09 -1.60
CA LYS A 132 -14.98 16.99 -2.54
C LYS A 132 -14.09 17.56 -3.66
N ARG A 133 -12.78 17.25 -3.64
CA ARG A 133 -11.78 17.88 -4.53
C ARG A 133 -11.61 17.19 -5.89
N GLY A 134 -12.30 16.07 -6.12
CA GLY A 134 -12.26 15.30 -7.37
C GLY A 134 -11.67 13.91 -7.19
N ALA A 135 -11.80 13.08 -8.23
CA ALA A 135 -11.37 11.68 -8.23
C ALA A 135 -9.86 11.52 -7.99
N ASP A 136 -9.06 12.41 -8.57
CA ASP A 136 -7.60 12.43 -8.42
C ASP A 136 -7.15 12.76 -7.00
N PHE A 137 -7.87 13.65 -6.31
CA PHE A 137 -7.58 13.95 -4.90
C PHE A 137 -8.04 12.84 -3.97
N LEU A 138 -9.17 12.18 -4.26
CA LEU A 138 -9.59 10.97 -3.56
C LEU A 138 -8.55 9.83 -3.74
N PHE A 139 -8.05 9.66 -4.96
CA PHE A 139 -6.98 8.70 -5.25
C PHE A 139 -5.71 9.01 -4.45
N TYR A 140 -5.30 10.29 -4.40
CA TYR A 140 -4.23 10.73 -3.51
C TYR A 140 -4.49 10.32 -2.06
N ALA A 141 -5.65 10.65 -1.49
CA ALA A 141 -5.96 10.37 -0.08
C ALA A 141 -5.97 8.88 0.28
N ILE A 142 -6.46 8.04 -0.64
CA ILE A 142 -6.42 6.57 -0.50
C ILE A 142 -4.99 6.05 -0.58
N THR A 143 -4.21 6.55 -1.55
CA THR A 143 -2.80 6.16 -1.70
C THR A 143 -2.00 6.57 -0.47
N ASP A 144 -2.19 7.80 0.02
CA ASP A 144 -1.56 8.33 1.23
C ASP A 144 -1.86 7.44 2.44
N SER A 145 -3.14 7.14 2.67
CA SER A 145 -3.57 6.28 3.78
C SER A 145 -3.04 4.85 3.67
N LEU A 146 -2.89 4.32 2.46
CA LEU A 146 -2.27 3.01 2.22
C LEU A 146 -0.77 3.05 2.51
N ILE A 147 -0.04 4.06 2.06
CA ILE A 147 1.40 4.19 2.30
C ILE A 147 1.68 4.46 3.78
N ASP A 148 0.87 5.29 4.44
CA ASP A 148 1.01 5.57 5.88
C ASP A 148 0.79 4.32 6.75
N SER A 149 0.10 3.29 6.23
CA SER A 149 -0.06 2.01 6.93
C SER A 149 1.26 1.27 7.19
N TYR A 150 2.34 1.65 6.50
CA TYR A 150 3.67 1.09 6.72
C TYR A 150 4.35 1.63 7.98
N PHE A 151 4.04 2.85 8.43
CA PHE A 151 4.72 3.47 9.58
C PHE A 151 4.63 2.62 10.86
N PRO A 152 3.44 2.15 11.31
CA PRO A 152 3.37 1.32 12.52
C PRO A 152 4.17 0.01 12.41
N ILE A 153 4.31 -0.53 11.20
CA ILE A 153 5.07 -1.77 10.94
C ILE A 153 6.56 -1.47 11.00
N LEU A 154 6.99 -0.34 10.43
CA LEU A 154 8.38 0.10 10.46
C LEU A 154 8.83 0.41 11.89
N ASP A 155 8.02 1.14 12.66
CA ASP A 155 8.30 1.44 14.08
C ASP A 155 8.50 0.16 14.89
N GLU A 156 7.66 -0.86 14.65
CA GLU A 156 7.79 -2.16 15.32
C GLU A 156 9.05 -2.91 14.89
N VAL A 157 9.38 -2.90 13.59
CA VAL A 157 10.58 -3.56 13.06
C VAL A 157 11.84 -2.88 13.58
N GLU A 158 11.89 -1.56 13.61
CA GLU A 158 13.00 -0.77 14.18
C GLU A 158 13.22 -1.12 15.65
N ALA A 159 12.16 -1.08 16.47
CA ALA A 159 12.25 -1.45 17.88
C ALA A 159 12.75 -2.88 18.10
N ARG A 160 12.38 -3.82 17.21
CA ARG A 160 12.88 -5.20 17.24
C ARG A 160 14.35 -5.31 16.84
N VAL A 161 14.83 -4.50 15.90
CA VAL A 161 16.26 -4.43 15.55
C VAL A 161 17.07 -4.00 16.78
N ASP A 162 16.66 -2.91 17.43
CA ASP A 162 17.33 -2.36 18.61
C ASP A 162 17.37 -3.35 19.78
N GLU A 163 16.26 -4.07 20.03
CA GLU A 163 16.20 -5.11 21.05
C GLU A 163 17.19 -6.25 20.74
N MET A 164 17.25 -6.71 19.48
CA MET A 164 18.12 -7.80 19.09
C MET A 164 19.60 -7.41 19.14
N GLU A 165 19.94 -6.18 18.77
CA GLU A 165 21.31 -5.66 18.88
C GLU A 165 21.78 -5.72 20.35
N THR A 166 20.96 -5.22 21.27
CA THR A 166 21.26 -5.23 22.72
C THR A 166 21.42 -6.66 23.26
N ARG A 167 20.57 -7.58 22.82
CA ARG A 167 20.59 -8.99 23.26
C ARG A 167 21.81 -9.74 22.75
N LEU A 168 22.24 -9.49 21.51
CA LEU A 168 23.42 -10.16 20.94
C LEU A 168 24.72 -9.79 21.67
N LEU A 169 24.82 -8.56 22.19
CA LEU A 169 25.98 -8.12 22.94
C LEU A 169 26.04 -8.67 24.38
N SER A 170 24.88 -9.03 24.96
CA SER A 170 24.76 -9.40 26.37
C SER A 170 24.68 -10.91 26.62
N ASP A 171 23.81 -11.64 25.91
CA ASP A 171 23.66 -13.09 26.03
C ASP A 171 23.19 -13.71 24.71
N SER A 172 24.15 -14.09 23.87
CA SER A 172 23.89 -14.50 22.50
C SER A 172 23.55 -15.99 22.40
N THR A 173 22.24 -16.27 22.38
CA THR A 173 21.66 -17.62 22.19
C THR A 173 21.30 -17.91 20.73
N GLN A 174 21.11 -19.18 20.38
CA GLN A 174 20.65 -19.58 19.04
C GLN A 174 19.26 -18.97 18.72
N GLU A 175 18.43 -18.80 19.73
CA GLU A 175 17.11 -18.18 19.64
C GLU A 175 17.22 -16.71 19.22
N THR A 176 18.17 -15.95 19.79
CA THR A 176 18.40 -14.54 19.41
C THR A 176 18.82 -14.42 17.94
N VAL A 177 19.68 -15.33 17.44
CA VAL A 177 20.06 -15.34 16.01
C VAL A 177 18.87 -15.65 15.11
N ARG A 178 18.03 -16.63 15.48
CA ARG A 178 16.81 -16.95 14.70
C ARG A 178 15.84 -15.78 14.65
N ALA A 179 15.66 -15.08 15.78
CA ALA A 179 14.83 -13.88 15.83
C ALA A 179 15.38 -12.76 14.93
N LEU A 180 16.69 -12.53 14.94
CA LEU A 180 17.34 -11.54 14.08
C LEU A 180 17.21 -11.88 12.59
N LEU A 181 17.36 -13.15 12.21
CA LEU A 181 17.10 -13.60 10.83
C LEU A 181 15.64 -13.41 10.42
N GLY A 182 14.70 -13.55 11.36
CA GLY A 182 13.29 -13.23 11.15
C GLY A 182 13.09 -11.76 10.79
N VAL A 183 13.69 -10.86 11.58
CA VAL A 183 13.67 -9.40 11.33
C VAL A 183 14.31 -9.06 9.97
N TYR A 184 15.46 -9.67 9.64
CA TYR A 184 16.11 -9.49 8.34
C TYR A 184 15.17 -9.85 7.18
N ASN A 185 14.45 -10.97 7.28
CA ASN A 185 13.51 -11.39 6.24
C ASN A 185 12.32 -10.42 6.12
N GLU A 186 11.81 -9.90 7.24
CA GLU A 186 10.76 -8.86 7.25
C GLU A 186 11.25 -7.58 6.56
N LEU A 187 12.47 -7.11 6.87
CA LEU A 187 13.10 -5.96 6.21
C LEU A 187 13.26 -6.17 4.70
N MET A 188 13.67 -7.36 4.26
CA MET A 188 13.79 -7.69 2.84
C MET A 188 12.42 -7.71 2.14
N MET A 189 11.37 -8.15 2.83
CA MET A 189 10.00 -8.09 2.31
C MET A 189 9.50 -6.65 2.17
N LEU A 190 9.72 -5.81 3.19
CA LEU A 190 9.40 -4.39 3.15
C LEU A 190 10.11 -3.71 1.98
N ARG A 191 11.42 -3.92 1.83
CA ARG A 191 12.22 -3.34 0.73
C ARG A 191 11.67 -3.73 -0.65
N ARG A 192 11.35 -5.01 -0.86
CA ARG A 192 10.81 -5.51 -2.14
C ARG A 192 9.45 -4.90 -2.49
N THR A 193 8.67 -4.55 -1.48
CA THR A 193 7.30 -4.02 -1.63
C THR A 193 7.31 -2.50 -1.79
N LEU A 194 8.19 -1.79 -1.06
CA LEU A 194 8.32 -0.34 -1.17
C LEU A 194 8.98 0.09 -2.48
N ALA A 195 9.97 -0.66 -2.99
CA ALA A 195 10.76 -0.24 -4.15
C ALA A 195 9.93 0.04 -5.42
N PRO A 196 8.96 -0.81 -5.84
CA PRO A 196 8.14 -0.55 -7.03
C PRO A 196 7.26 0.71 -6.93
N HIS A 197 6.81 1.07 -5.73
CA HIS A 197 6.00 2.29 -5.53
C HIS A 197 6.75 3.56 -5.92
N ARG A 198 8.10 3.57 -5.88
CA ARG A 198 8.90 4.74 -6.25
C ARG A 198 8.69 5.13 -7.71
N GLU A 199 8.58 4.14 -8.59
CA GLU A 199 8.37 4.38 -10.02
C GLU A 199 6.97 4.95 -10.28
N ILE A 200 5.96 4.39 -9.61
CA ILE A 200 4.57 4.85 -9.68
C ILE A 200 4.46 6.30 -9.19
N LEU A 201 4.92 6.58 -7.98
CA LEU A 201 4.84 7.91 -7.36
C LEU A 201 5.68 8.94 -8.13
N SER A 202 6.84 8.54 -8.67
CA SER A 202 7.63 9.39 -9.55
C SER A 202 6.86 9.78 -10.81
N ARG A 203 6.14 8.84 -11.42
CA ARG A 203 5.28 9.10 -12.59
C ARG A 203 4.07 9.98 -12.21
N LEU A 204 3.43 9.74 -11.07
CA LEU A 204 2.32 10.57 -10.56
C LEU A 204 2.74 12.03 -10.28
N ASN A 205 3.94 12.24 -9.75
CA ASN A 205 4.48 13.58 -9.44
C ASN A 205 4.90 14.38 -10.69
N ARG A 206 5.09 13.75 -11.86
CA ARG A 206 5.42 14.46 -13.11
C ARG A 206 4.29 15.36 -13.61
N GLY A 207 3.05 15.04 -13.25
CA GLY A 207 1.86 15.82 -13.68
C GLY A 207 1.56 15.72 -15.18
N ASP A 208 2.09 14.69 -15.85
CA ASP A 208 1.88 14.40 -17.27
C ASP A 208 0.83 13.30 -17.52
N LEU A 209 0.30 12.72 -16.45
CA LEU A 209 -0.72 11.67 -16.53
C LEU A 209 -2.12 12.25 -16.76
N PRO A 210 -2.95 11.59 -17.60
CA PRO A 210 -4.35 11.94 -17.69
C PRO A 210 -5.06 11.72 -16.36
N PHE A 211 -6.21 12.38 -16.19
CA PHE A 211 -7.07 12.30 -15.00
C PHE A 211 -6.49 12.90 -13.70
N ILE A 212 -5.19 13.19 -13.63
CA ILE A 212 -4.56 13.88 -12.49
C ILE A 212 -4.40 15.36 -12.82
N LYS A 213 -5.04 16.23 -12.03
CA LYS A 213 -4.90 17.68 -12.23
C LYS A 213 -3.49 18.12 -11.84
N PRO A 214 -2.84 19.02 -12.61
CA PRO A 214 -1.50 19.51 -12.28
C PRO A 214 -1.39 20.11 -10.86
N GLY A 215 -2.45 20.77 -10.39
CA GLY A 215 -2.50 21.32 -9.03
C GLY A 215 -2.58 20.27 -7.92
N ASN A 216 -2.98 19.03 -8.22
CA ASN A 216 -3.03 17.92 -7.28
C ASN A 216 -1.78 17.02 -7.38
N ALA A 217 -1.01 17.08 -8.48
CA ALA A 217 0.24 16.34 -8.64
C ALA A 217 1.25 16.58 -7.50
N ILE A 218 1.24 17.80 -6.92
CA ILE A 218 2.09 18.18 -5.79
C ILE A 218 1.84 17.32 -4.54
N TYR A 219 0.63 16.81 -4.33
CA TYR A 219 0.34 15.98 -3.15
C TYR A 219 0.99 14.60 -3.23
N PHE A 220 1.16 14.05 -4.44
CA PHE A 220 1.90 12.79 -4.62
C PHE A 220 3.39 12.93 -4.31
N ARG A 221 3.93 14.16 -4.28
CA ARG A 221 5.29 14.42 -3.81
C ARG A 221 5.45 14.12 -2.32
N ASP A 222 4.44 14.44 -1.52
CA ASP A 222 4.46 14.16 -0.07
C ASP A 222 4.55 12.66 0.18
N ILE A 223 3.73 11.88 -0.54
CA ILE A 223 3.79 10.41 -0.50
C ILE A 223 5.15 9.90 -0.98
N TYR A 224 5.72 10.51 -2.03
CA TYR A 224 7.05 10.14 -2.51
C TYR A 224 8.12 10.39 -1.45
N ASP A 225 8.08 11.53 -0.75
CA ASP A 225 9.00 11.85 0.34
C ASP A 225 8.81 10.91 1.54
N HIS A 226 7.57 10.51 1.86
CA HIS A 226 7.28 9.47 2.85
C HIS A 226 7.93 8.14 2.45
N LEU A 227 7.74 7.71 1.21
CA LEU A 227 8.31 6.48 0.69
C LEU A 227 9.84 6.46 0.70
N LEU A 228 10.49 7.59 0.43
CA LEU A 228 11.94 7.74 0.56
C LEU A 228 12.40 7.53 2.01
N ARG A 229 11.76 8.22 2.97
CA ARG A 229 12.07 8.06 4.40
C ARG A 229 11.91 6.62 4.86
N MET A 230 10.84 5.95 4.45
CA MET A 230 10.60 4.54 4.75
C MET A 230 11.68 3.63 4.15
N SER A 231 12.09 3.90 2.90
CA SER A 231 13.13 3.13 2.23
C SER A 231 14.48 3.27 2.94
N ASP A 232 14.84 4.49 3.33
CA ASP A 232 16.08 4.78 4.06
C ASP A 232 16.09 4.08 5.42
N LEU A 233 14.98 4.12 6.17
CA LEU A 233 14.85 3.42 7.45
C LEU A 233 15.02 1.90 7.30
N VAL A 234 14.39 1.30 6.29
CA VAL A 234 14.55 -0.14 5.98
C VAL A 234 16.00 -0.48 5.64
N ASP A 235 16.67 0.38 4.86
CA ASP A 235 18.08 0.18 4.49
C ASP A 235 19.00 0.28 5.72
N SER A 236 18.80 1.27 6.60
CA SER A 236 19.54 1.43 7.86
C SER A 236 19.32 0.25 8.82
N CYS A 237 18.07 -0.15 9.05
CA CYS A 237 17.74 -1.30 9.90
C CYS A 237 18.39 -2.60 9.37
N ARG A 238 18.44 -2.77 8.05
CA ARG A 238 19.12 -3.92 7.43
C ARG A 238 20.63 -3.89 7.66
N GLU A 239 21.24 -2.71 7.56
CA GLU A 239 22.67 -2.54 7.82
C GLU A 239 23.02 -2.91 9.26
N VAL A 240 22.29 -2.37 10.24
CA VAL A 240 22.45 -2.71 11.67
C VAL A 240 22.27 -4.21 11.92
N THR A 241 21.23 -4.80 11.32
CA THR A 241 20.97 -6.25 11.41
C THR A 241 22.13 -7.08 10.85
N THR A 242 22.71 -6.64 9.72
CA THR A 242 23.84 -7.34 9.08
C THR A 242 25.10 -7.23 9.92
N MET A 243 25.43 -6.03 10.40
CA MET A 243 26.56 -5.78 11.30
C MET A 243 26.44 -6.60 12.59
N SER A 244 25.23 -6.71 13.15
CA SER A 244 24.95 -7.51 14.34
C SER A 244 25.23 -9.00 14.13
N LEU A 245 24.87 -9.55 12.97
CA LEU A 245 25.17 -10.95 12.61
C LEU A 245 26.68 -11.19 12.46
N GLU A 246 27.40 -10.25 11.85
CA GLU A 246 28.87 -10.33 11.69
C GLU A 246 29.61 -10.23 13.03
N ALA A 247 29.17 -9.32 13.91
CA ALA A 247 29.70 -9.19 15.26
C ALA A 247 29.49 -10.48 16.06
N TYR A 248 28.29 -11.08 15.99
CA TYR A 248 28.01 -12.37 16.62
C TYR A 248 28.94 -13.49 16.12
N ALA A 249 29.11 -13.62 14.79
CA ALA A 249 30.00 -14.63 14.21
C ALA A 249 31.45 -14.48 14.72
N THR A 250 31.91 -13.24 14.88
CA THR A 250 33.22 -12.92 15.44
C THR A 250 33.33 -13.33 16.91
N ILE A 251 32.34 -13.02 17.74
CA ILE A 251 32.30 -13.41 19.17
C ILE A 251 32.35 -14.93 19.33
N VAL A 252 31.56 -15.67 18.55
CA VAL A 252 31.55 -17.14 18.59
C VAL A 252 32.92 -17.71 18.19
N SER A 253 33.52 -17.18 17.12
CA SER A 253 34.86 -17.61 16.66
C SER A 253 35.93 -17.37 17.73
N ASN A 254 35.91 -16.20 18.39
CA ASN A 254 36.84 -15.88 19.47
C ASN A 254 36.68 -16.82 20.67
N ARG A 255 35.44 -17.13 21.08
CA ARG A 255 35.16 -18.06 22.17
C ARG A 255 35.69 -19.48 21.87
N LEU A 256 35.53 -19.95 20.62
CA LEU A 256 36.10 -21.23 20.19
C LEU A 256 37.64 -21.22 20.22
N ASN A 257 38.26 -20.12 19.82
CA ASN A 257 39.72 -19.98 19.87
C ASN A 257 40.28 -19.94 21.30
N GLU A 258 39.60 -19.30 22.26
CA GLU A 258 40.00 -19.30 23.67
C GLU A 258 39.89 -20.68 24.31
N ILE A 259 38.83 -21.42 23.99
CA ILE A 259 38.65 -22.82 24.43
C ILE A 259 39.77 -23.71 23.87
N MET A 260 40.18 -23.52 22.61
CA MET A 260 41.31 -24.27 22.03
C MET A 260 42.66 -23.90 22.64
N LYS A 261 42.87 -22.65 23.05
CA LYS A 261 44.12 -22.21 23.70
C LYS A 261 44.27 -22.71 25.15
N THR A 262 43.15 -23.09 25.79
CA THR A 262 43.11 -23.55 27.18
C THR A 262 43.13 -25.08 27.32
N MET A 263 43.03 -25.81 26.22
CA MET A 263 43.25 -27.27 26.11
C MET A 263 44.70 -27.57 25.72
#